data_AF-B8BW21-F1
#
_entry.id   AF-B8BW21-F1
#
_cell.length_a   1.000
_cell.length_b   1.000
_cell.length_c   1.000
_cell.angle_alpha   90.00
_cell.angle_beta   90.00
_cell.angle_gamma   90.00
#
_symmetry.space_group_name_H-M   'P 1'
#
loop_
_entity.id
_entity.type
_entity.pdbx_description
1 polymer ?
#
loop_
_entity_poly.entity_id
_entity_poly.type
_entity_poly.pdbx_seq_one_letter_code
_entity_poly.pdbx_strand_id
1 'polypeptide(L)'
;MSDDAGGNLGGTWASATDTAPNKGNKLFFTTTDLIKRMNTAIKDAAAADTDESSPSEFNQLATCSHDAGGFELQRKMPDGSYRRAEESEMAAADFQTKLKQAAQRIDKLSPQHKIEWATHQRKEGNALFANGSYQEAMDVYLTCLVAMEPSSRAKDVIVTNTETAIVSTTEEQQLKLKLQNETEIQLPVLLNLSLCALKIGAHSKAEKFLNFALELDCGKSSVKAYFRRGRVRMLMGNYVSAELDMEKALDLLESGEDTTIVGEKPKMNEKEVILKEKLKLQRLVGRAEKNRRQQKKAMERLFKSDDDASPQQSTSNNVHGEPISTKEVISLYPEKKVAPKQQHSNANTGNALEACQPSCFQWYLHMIGRCAQKLLDIIGEEDHDNDGEKVDPSEVLVEQMLKSNTKKNL
;
A
#
# COMPACT_ATOMS: atom_id res chain seq x y z
N MET A 1 4.55 -49.63 -18.61
CA MET A 1 4.21 -48.50 -19.49
C MET A 1 4.73 -47.25 -18.81
N SER A 2 6.04 -47.09 -18.62
CA SER A 2 7.17 -47.11 -19.56
C SER A 2 7.19 -45.87 -20.47
N ASP A 3 8.31 -45.13 -20.35
CA ASP A 3 8.95 -44.19 -21.30
C ASP A 3 8.30 -42.78 -21.37
N ASP A 4 8.98 -41.61 -21.35
CA ASP A 4 10.34 -41.12 -21.67
C ASP A 4 10.65 -39.91 -20.75
N ALA A 5 11.84 -39.57 -20.21
CA ALA A 5 13.22 -39.58 -20.71
C ALA A 5 13.52 -38.57 -21.86
N GLY A 6 13.36 -37.26 -21.58
CA GLY A 6 13.83 -36.17 -22.46
C GLY A 6 15.07 -35.47 -21.89
N GLY A 7 16.25 -35.81 -22.44
CA GLY A 7 17.56 -35.30 -22.02
C GLY A 7 17.80 -33.82 -22.38
N ASN A 8 18.41 -33.10 -21.44
CA ASN A 8 18.87 -31.73 -21.61
C ASN A 8 20.37 -31.73 -21.94
N LEU A 9 20.72 -31.35 -23.16
CA LEU A 9 22.09 -31.16 -23.61
C LEU A 9 22.63 -29.82 -23.08
N GLY A 10 23.38 -29.89 -21.98
CA GLY A 10 24.13 -28.78 -21.43
C GLY A 10 25.31 -28.40 -22.32
N GLY A 11 25.19 -27.28 -23.03
CA GLY A 11 26.32 -26.59 -23.66
C GLY A 11 27.10 -25.79 -22.61
N THR A 12 28.26 -26.33 -22.22
CA THR A 12 29.26 -25.65 -21.39
C THR A 12 29.91 -24.50 -22.13
N TRP A 13 29.55 -23.26 -21.80
CA TRP A 13 30.35 -22.07 -22.07
C TRP A 13 31.08 -21.68 -20.78
N ALA A 14 32.27 -22.23 -20.59
CA ALA A 14 33.17 -21.80 -19.52
C ALA A 14 33.92 -20.55 -19.99
N SER A 15 33.47 -19.37 -19.56
CA SER A 15 34.28 -18.15 -19.59
C SER A 15 34.76 -17.90 -18.16
N ALA A 16 36.07 -18.04 -17.97
CA ALA A 16 36.72 -17.80 -16.69
C ALA A 16 36.79 -16.29 -16.44
N THR A 17 35.89 -15.78 -15.61
CA THR A 17 36.08 -14.52 -14.89
C THR A 17 35.83 -14.73 -13.41
N ASP A 18 36.79 -14.21 -12.65
CA ASP A 18 36.89 -14.21 -11.20
C ASP A 18 35.58 -13.74 -10.55
N THR A 19 34.79 -14.68 -10.03
CA THR A 19 33.46 -14.40 -9.46
C THR A 19 33.53 -14.47 -7.94
N ALA A 20 33.86 -13.32 -7.34
CA ALA A 20 33.40 -12.99 -6.00
C ALA A 20 31.90 -13.34 -5.88
N PRO A 21 31.43 -13.80 -4.69
CA PRO A 21 30.06 -14.27 -4.50
C PRO A 21 29.08 -13.29 -5.14
N ASN A 22 28.37 -13.78 -6.16
CA ASN A 22 27.58 -12.99 -7.10
C ASN A 22 26.60 -12.11 -6.30
N LYS A 23 27.01 -10.85 -6.03
CA LYS A 23 26.20 -9.85 -5.33
C LYS A 23 24.87 -9.83 -6.06
N GLY A 24 23.83 -10.32 -5.38
CA GLY A 24 22.59 -10.80 -5.97
C GLY A 24 22.16 -9.98 -7.17
N ASN A 25 21.91 -10.65 -8.29
CA ASN A 25 21.62 -10.03 -9.58
C ASN A 25 20.35 -9.17 -9.47
N LYS A 26 20.50 -7.91 -9.05
CA LYS A 26 19.39 -6.98 -8.88
C LYS A 26 18.76 -6.73 -10.23
N LEU A 27 17.44 -6.88 -10.29
CA LEU A 27 16.66 -6.74 -11.51
C LEU A 27 16.75 -5.34 -12.12
N PHE A 28 16.94 -4.32 -11.27
CA PHE A 28 17.04 -2.92 -11.65
C PHE A 28 18.20 -2.27 -10.90
N PHE A 29 18.86 -1.32 -11.57
CA PHE A 29 19.92 -0.51 -10.96
C PHE A 29 19.33 0.82 -10.51
N THR A 30 19.12 1.02 -9.21
CA THR A 30 18.39 2.20 -8.71
C THR A 30 19.28 3.44 -8.53
N THR A 31 18.65 4.59 -8.27
CA THR A 31 19.37 5.83 -7.93
C THR A 31 20.20 5.64 -6.66
N THR A 32 19.63 4.96 -5.66
CA THR A 32 20.34 4.57 -4.43
C THR A 32 21.54 3.68 -4.73
N ASP A 33 21.41 2.72 -5.65
CA ASP A 33 22.54 1.85 -6.02
C ASP A 33 23.66 2.63 -6.70
N LEU A 34 23.32 3.60 -7.56
CA LEU A 34 24.29 4.51 -8.16
C LEU A 34 25.02 5.34 -7.10
N ILE A 35 24.28 6.00 -6.21
CA ILE A 35 24.85 6.82 -5.13
C ILE A 35 25.77 5.98 -4.25
N LYS A 36 25.32 4.77 -3.84
CA LYS A 36 26.14 3.84 -3.05
C LYS A 36 27.42 3.48 -3.78
N ARG A 37 27.33 3.13 -5.07
CA ARG A 37 28.52 2.77 -5.87
C ARG A 37 29.51 3.92 -5.99
N MET A 38 29.03 5.14 -6.22
CA MET A 38 29.88 6.33 -6.29
C MET A 38 30.55 6.63 -4.95
N ASN A 39 29.81 6.54 -3.85
CA ASN A 39 30.34 6.77 -2.50
C ASN A 39 31.35 5.71 -2.08
N THR A 40 31.14 4.45 -2.45
CA THR A 40 32.14 3.39 -2.26
C THR A 40 33.40 3.69 -3.06
N ALA A 41 33.29 4.06 -4.34
CA ALA A 41 34.45 4.39 -5.17
C ALA A 41 35.26 5.58 -4.62
N ILE A 42 34.61 6.62 -4.11
CA ILE A 42 35.30 7.75 -3.45
C ILE A 42 36.06 7.29 -2.20
N LYS A 43 35.44 6.45 -1.37
CA LYS A 43 36.07 5.94 -0.15
C LYS A 43 37.27 5.05 -0.48
N ASP A 44 37.15 4.20 -1.49
CA ASP A 44 38.23 3.31 -1.92
C ASP A 44 39.41 4.12 -2.49
N ALA A 45 39.14 5.20 -3.24
CA ALA A 45 40.16 6.11 -3.73
C ALA A 45 40.86 6.89 -2.60
N ALA A 46 40.09 7.39 -1.63
CA ALA A 46 40.66 8.10 -0.47
C ALA A 46 41.50 7.18 0.41
N ALA A 47 41.12 5.91 0.54
CA ALA A 47 41.89 4.91 1.29
C ALA A 47 43.22 4.57 0.61
N ALA A 48 43.27 4.60 -0.73
CA ALA A 48 44.49 4.32 -1.51
C ALA A 48 45.55 5.42 -1.38
N ASP A 49 45.16 6.67 -1.11
CA ASP A 49 46.09 7.80 -0.95
C ASP A 49 46.69 7.89 0.47
N THR A 50 46.09 7.23 1.47
CA THR A 50 46.66 7.09 2.81
C THR A 50 47.75 6.01 2.82
N ASP A 51 48.91 6.37 2.29
CA ASP A 51 50.13 5.54 2.28
C ASP A 51 50.55 5.15 3.71
N GLU A 52 50.80 3.86 3.95
CA GLU A 52 50.99 3.20 5.27
C GLU A 52 52.25 3.62 6.07
N SER A 53 52.92 4.70 5.68
CA SER A 53 54.31 4.94 6.11
C SER A 53 54.50 5.67 7.44
N SER A 54 53.49 5.84 8.30
CA SER A 54 53.69 6.39 9.66
C SER A 54 52.65 5.91 10.69
N PRO A 55 52.98 4.92 11.53
CA PRO A 55 52.17 4.54 12.69
C PRO A 55 52.36 5.57 13.81
N SER A 56 51.67 6.71 13.74
CA SER A 56 51.60 7.64 14.87
C SER A 56 50.39 7.29 15.75
N GLU A 57 50.65 6.82 16.97
CA GLU A 57 49.70 6.28 17.96
C GLU A 57 48.68 7.31 18.53
N PHE A 58 48.43 8.44 17.87
CA PHE A 58 47.79 9.60 18.51
C PHE A 58 46.37 9.97 18.03
N ASN A 59 45.57 9.03 17.51
CA ASN A 59 44.24 9.36 17.00
C ASN A 59 43.13 8.40 17.43
N GLN A 60 42.74 8.49 18.71
CA GLN A 60 41.52 7.85 19.26
C GLN A 60 40.32 8.81 19.40
N LEU A 61 40.42 10.09 18.98
CA LEU A 61 39.34 11.07 19.17
C LEU A 61 38.60 11.52 17.89
N ALA A 62 38.89 10.95 16.73
CA ALA A 62 38.28 11.35 15.45
C ALA A 62 37.00 10.55 15.08
N THR A 63 36.13 10.25 16.03
CA THR A 63 34.82 9.60 15.75
C THR A 63 33.74 10.58 15.23
N CYS A 64 34.14 11.79 14.80
CA CYS A 64 33.22 12.89 14.49
C CYS A 64 33.34 13.40 13.05
N SER A 65 33.63 12.56 12.06
CA SER A 65 33.63 12.99 10.64
C SER A 65 32.60 12.22 9.82
N HIS A 66 31.35 12.71 9.87
CA HIS A 66 30.29 12.33 8.92
C HIS A 66 30.51 12.89 7.49
N ASP A 67 31.64 13.56 7.22
CA ASP A 67 31.87 14.37 6.01
C ASP A 67 33.07 13.94 5.16
N ALA A 68 33.31 12.63 5.03
CA ALA A 68 34.13 12.14 3.92
C ALA A 68 33.29 12.28 2.63
N GLY A 69 33.40 13.46 1.99
CA GLY A 69 32.58 13.94 0.87
C GLY A 69 31.96 12.86 -0.02
N GLY A 70 30.68 12.57 0.22
CA GLY A 70 29.89 11.62 -0.57
C GLY A 70 28.79 12.31 -1.36
N PHE A 71 28.32 11.66 -2.42
CA PHE A 71 27.09 12.01 -3.10
C PHE A 71 25.88 11.69 -2.22
N GLU A 72 24.93 12.63 -2.16
CA GLU A 72 23.60 12.41 -1.60
C GLU A 72 22.54 12.98 -2.54
N LEU A 73 21.33 12.39 -2.51
CA LEU A 73 20.20 12.92 -3.25
C LEU A 73 19.66 14.15 -2.49
N GLN A 74 19.48 15.26 -3.19
CA GLN A 74 18.95 16.50 -2.62
C GLN A 74 17.64 16.90 -3.31
N ARG A 75 16.66 17.35 -2.52
CA ARG A 75 15.41 17.94 -3.01
C ARG A 75 15.56 19.46 -3.08
N LYS A 76 15.24 20.01 -4.26
CA LYS A 76 15.10 21.45 -4.45
C LYS A 76 13.74 21.93 -3.92
N MET A 77 13.76 22.90 -3.03
CA MET A 77 12.57 23.52 -2.45
C MET A 77 12.09 24.70 -3.31
N PRO A 78 10.82 25.15 -3.17
CA PRO A 78 10.28 26.25 -3.97
C PRO A 78 11.03 27.59 -3.83
N ASP A 79 11.69 27.81 -2.69
CA ASP A 79 12.55 28.96 -2.42
C ASP A 79 13.93 28.87 -3.11
N GLY A 80 14.20 27.78 -3.83
CA GLY A 80 15.47 27.49 -4.50
C GLY A 80 16.52 26.85 -3.59
N SER A 81 16.26 26.70 -2.29
CA SER A 81 17.15 26.00 -1.37
C SER A 81 17.18 24.49 -1.66
N TYR A 82 18.21 23.82 -1.15
CA TYR A 82 18.36 22.37 -1.26
C TYR A 82 18.36 21.76 0.13
N ARG A 83 17.65 20.65 0.27
CA ARG A 83 17.68 19.81 1.47
C ARG A 83 18.02 18.38 1.08
N ARG A 84 18.58 17.61 2.00
CA ARG A 84 18.73 16.16 1.81
C ARG A 84 17.37 15.51 1.55
N ALA A 85 17.31 14.62 0.57
CA ALA A 85 16.11 13.87 0.26
C ALA A 85 15.72 12.95 1.42
N GLU A 86 14.44 12.92 1.76
CA GLU A 86 13.87 11.97 2.71
C GLU A 86 13.91 10.54 2.15
N GLU A 87 13.78 9.54 3.02
CA GLU A 87 13.75 8.13 2.61
C GLU A 87 12.59 7.84 1.63
N SER A 88 11.43 8.46 1.84
CA SER A 88 10.27 8.38 0.96
C SER A 88 10.56 8.96 -0.44
N GLU A 89 11.29 10.08 -0.51
CA GLU A 89 11.67 10.75 -1.76
C GLU A 89 12.73 9.93 -2.51
N MET A 90 13.67 9.34 -1.79
CA MET A 90 14.66 8.43 -2.34
C MET A 90 14.01 7.15 -2.87
N ALA A 91 13.05 6.58 -2.15
CA ALA A 91 12.26 5.42 -2.60
C ALA A 91 11.45 5.75 -3.86
N ALA A 92 10.82 6.93 -3.93
CA ALA A 92 10.11 7.39 -5.12
C ALA A 92 11.03 7.57 -6.34
N ALA A 93 12.22 8.16 -6.14
CA ALA A 93 13.22 8.31 -7.18
C ALA A 93 13.74 6.94 -7.68
N ASP A 94 13.95 5.99 -6.77
CA ASP A 94 14.32 4.62 -7.12
C ASP A 94 13.24 3.93 -7.94
N PHE A 95 11.99 4.05 -7.50
CA PHE A 95 10.84 3.48 -8.21
C PHE A 95 10.69 4.09 -9.62
N GLN A 96 10.81 5.41 -9.76
CA GLN A 96 10.78 6.09 -11.06
C GLN A 96 11.91 5.58 -11.98
N THR A 97 13.12 5.39 -11.44
CA THR A 97 14.25 4.81 -12.18
C THR A 97 13.95 3.38 -12.65
N LYS A 98 13.33 2.54 -11.81
CA LYS A 98 12.90 1.17 -12.19
C LYS A 98 11.90 1.21 -13.34
N LEU A 99 10.86 2.04 -13.24
CA LEU A 99 9.85 2.18 -14.30
C LEU A 99 10.44 2.67 -15.62
N LYS A 100 11.36 3.65 -15.57
CA LYS A 100 12.05 4.15 -16.75
C LYS A 100 12.90 3.06 -17.42
N GLN A 101 13.65 2.28 -16.64
CA GLN A 101 14.42 1.15 -17.17
C GLN A 101 13.53 0.07 -17.78
N ALA A 102 12.42 -0.26 -17.13
CA ALA A 102 11.43 -1.19 -17.67
C ALA A 102 10.88 -0.69 -19.01
N ALA A 103 10.43 0.56 -19.09
CA ALA A 103 9.92 1.17 -20.31
C ALA A 103 10.94 1.11 -21.46
N GLN A 104 12.19 1.49 -21.21
CA GLN A 104 13.26 1.45 -22.21
C GLN A 104 13.57 0.03 -22.69
N ARG A 105 13.46 -0.98 -21.82
CA ARG A 105 13.66 -2.38 -22.19
C ARG A 105 12.51 -2.91 -23.03
N ILE A 106 11.27 -2.60 -22.64
CA ILE A 106 10.04 -3.05 -23.30
C ILE A 106 9.88 -2.44 -24.69
N ASP A 107 10.30 -1.19 -24.89
CA ASP A 107 10.16 -0.46 -26.16
C ASP A 107 10.79 -1.21 -27.36
N LYS A 108 11.83 -2.02 -27.09
CA LYS A 108 12.56 -2.80 -28.10
C LYS A 108 11.99 -4.20 -28.35
N LEU A 109 10.96 -4.61 -27.60
CA LEU A 109 10.43 -5.98 -27.64
C LEU A 109 9.19 -6.08 -28.53
N SER A 110 9.07 -7.21 -29.23
CA SER A 110 7.82 -7.56 -29.93
C SER A 110 6.71 -7.85 -28.91
N PRO A 111 5.42 -7.77 -29.30
CA PRO A 111 4.31 -7.98 -28.37
C PRO A 111 4.37 -9.30 -27.60
N GLN A 112 4.79 -10.40 -28.26
CA GLN A 112 4.95 -11.70 -27.60
C GLN A 112 6.06 -11.68 -26.54
N HIS A 113 7.22 -11.10 -26.86
CA HIS A 113 8.32 -10.97 -25.90
C HIS A 113 7.97 -10.02 -24.75
N LYS A 114 7.05 -9.05 -24.93
CA LYS A 114 6.53 -8.23 -23.83
C LYS A 114 5.74 -9.06 -22.82
N ILE A 115 4.90 -9.99 -23.30
CA ILE A 115 4.13 -10.93 -22.46
C ILE A 115 5.07 -11.85 -21.69
N GLU A 116 6.09 -12.41 -22.36
CA GLU A 116 7.09 -13.28 -21.72
C GLU A 116 7.89 -12.52 -20.65
N TRP A 117 8.34 -11.30 -20.98
CA TRP A 117 9.02 -10.43 -20.03
C TRP A 117 8.13 -10.12 -18.82
N ALA A 118 6.88 -9.72 -19.03
CA ALA A 118 5.96 -9.43 -17.93
C ALA A 118 5.63 -10.67 -17.09
N THR A 119 5.58 -11.85 -17.72
CA THR A 119 5.43 -13.14 -17.04
C THR A 119 6.63 -13.42 -16.13
N HIS A 120 7.85 -13.18 -16.61
CA HIS A 120 9.07 -13.30 -15.82
C HIS A 120 9.05 -12.34 -14.62
N GLN A 121 8.77 -11.05 -14.84
CA GLN A 121 8.65 -10.06 -13.77
C GLN A 121 7.61 -10.46 -12.72
N ARG A 122 6.45 -10.97 -13.15
CA ARG A 122 5.42 -11.47 -12.22
C ARG A 122 5.94 -12.64 -11.38
N LYS A 123 6.74 -13.55 -11.93
CA LYS A 123 7.35 -14.66 -11.17
C LYS A 123 8.34 -14.15 -10.12
N GLU A 124 9.17 -13.18 -10.47
CA GLU A 124 10.07 -12.51 -9.52
C GLU A 124 9.30 -11.80 -8.40
N GLY A 125 8.24 -11.07 -8.75
CA GLY A 125 7.33 -10.45 -7.78
C GLY A 125 6.68 -11.49 -6.85
N ASN A 126 6.31 -12.66 -7.37
CA ASN A 126 5.77 -13.76 -6.57
C ASN A 126 6.81 -14.30 -5.57
N ALA A 127 8.08 -14.41 -5.98
CA ALA A 127 9.17 -14.83 -5.09
C ALA A 127 9.39 -13.81 -3.96
N LEU A 128 9.45 -12.51 -4.28
CA LEU A 128 9.54 -11.44 -3.28
C LEU A 128 8.34 -11.44 -2.32
N PHE A 129 7.13 -11.67 -2.84
CA PHE A 129 5.92 -11.77 -2.04
C PHE A 129 5.98 -12.96 -1.06
N ALA A 130 6.45 -14.12 -1.52
CA ALA A 130 6.63 -15.31 -0.68
C ALA A 130 7.64 -15.07 0.45
N ASN A 131 8.66 -14.26 0.20
CA ASN A 131 9.67 -13.85 1.19
C ASN A 131 9.17 -12.78 2.18
N GLY A 132 7.97 -12.24 2.00
CA GLY A 132 7.42 -11.17 2.85
C GLY A 132 7.86 -9.75 2.46
N SER A 133 8.66 -9.58 1.41
CA SER A 133 9.09 -8.28 0.87
C SER A 133 7.98 -7.63 0.04
N TYR A 134 6.86 -7.29 0.66
CA TYR A 134 5.65 -6.84 -0.04
C TYR A 134 5.83 -5.53 -0.83
N GLN A 135 6.63 -4.59 -0.32
CA GLN A 135 6.91 -3.32 -1.03
C GLN A 135 7.73 -3.56 -2.29
N GLU A 136 8.81 -4.35 -2.21
CA GLU A 136 9.63 -4.69 -3.38
C GLU A 136 8.85 -5.53 -4.39
N ALA A 137 8.01 -6.45 -3.92
CA ALA A 137 7.11 -7.22 -4.79
C ALA A 137 6.15 -6.28 -5.55
N MET A 138 5.58 -5.29 -4.85
CA MET A 138 4.70 -4.29 -5.45
C MET A 138 5.41 -3.47 -6.54
N ASP A 139 6.64 -3.02 -6.30
CA ASP A 139 7.45 -2.33 -7.31
C ASP A 139 7.63 -3.19 -8.57
N VAL A 140 7.99 -4.46 -8.41
CA VAL A 140 8.19 -5.38 -9.53
C VAL A 140 6.89 -5.61 -10.30
N TYR A 141 5.76 -5.82 -9.59
CA TYR A 141 4.45 -5.95 -10.23
C TYR A 141 4.03 -4.68 -10.99
N LEU A 142 4.32 -3.49 -10.47
CA LEU A 142 4.05 -2.23 -11.19
C LEU A 142 4.89 -2.13 -12.47
N THR A 143 6.12 -2.66 -12.49
CA THR A 143 6.90 -2.73 -13.74
C THR A 143 6.26 -3.62 -14.80
N CYS A 144 5.47 -4.63 -14.42
CA CYS A 144 4.70 -5.43 -15.38
C CYS A 144 3.65 -4.58 -16.12
N LEU A 145 3.06 -3.58 -15.45
CA LEU A 145 2.02 -2.73 -16.04
C LEU A 145 2.56 -1.87 -17.19
N VAL A 146 3.85 -1.51 -17.16
CA VAL A 146 4.53 -0.79 -18.24
C VAL A 146 4.52 -1.60 -19.54
N ALA A 147 4.58 -2.93 -19.47
CA ALA A 147 4.57 -3.80 -20.66
C ALA A 147 3.20 -3.89 -21.32
N MET A 148 2.16 -3.51 -20.61
CA MET A 148 0.77 -3.67 -21.00
C MET A 148 0.20 -2.45 -21.71
N GLU A 149 0.91 -1.33 -21.72
CA GLU A 149 0.42 -0.11 -22.36
C GLU A 149 0.20 -0.39 -23.85
N PRO A 150 -1.04 -0.30 -24.35
CA PRO A 150 -1.33 -0.55 -25.75
C PRO A 150 -0.47 0.43 -26.52
N SER A 151 0.38 -0.09 -27.42
CA SER A 151 1.27 0.68 -28.31
C SER A 151 0.43 1.49 -29.30
N SER A 152 -0.35 2.40 -28.76
CA SER A 152 -1.28 3.30 -29.42
C SER A 152 -0.54 4.37 -30.21
N ARG A 153 0.79 4.41 -30.07
CA ARG A 153 1.70 5.20 -30.88
C ARG A 153 1.96 4.64 -32.28
N ALA A 154 1.47 3.43 -32.59
CA ALA A 154 1.56 2.87 -33.94
C ALA A 154 0.42 3.33 -34.88
N LYS A 155 -0.52 4.16 -34.41
CA LYS A 155 -1.66 4.61 -35.22
C LYS A 155 -1.30 5.67 -36.29
N ASP A 156 -0.09 6.22 -36.28
CA ASP A 156 0.33 7.24 -37.26
C ASP A 156 1.08 6.69 -38.47
N VAL A 157 1.28 5.36 -38.58
CA VAL A 157 1.74 4.77 -39.85
C VAL A 157 0.53 4.50 -40.73
N ILE A 158 -0.01 5.60 -41.26
CA ILE A 158 -1.00 5.63 -42.34
C ILE A 158 -0.40 4.95 -43.57
N VAL A 159 -0.75 3.68 -43.75
CA VAL A 159 -1.57 3.19 -44.86
C VAL A 159 -1.38 3.96 -46.17
N THR A 160 -0.44 3.54 -47.00
CA THR A 160 -0.48 3.80 -48.45
C THR A 160 -1.25 2.66 -49.13
N ASN A 161 -2.52 2.94 -49.45
CA ASN A 161 -3.36 2.33 -50.48
C ASN A 161 -2.91 0.99 -51.09
N THR A 162 -3.32 -0.13 -50.50
CA THR A 162 -3.44 -1.39 -51.25
C THR A 162 -4.58 -2.24 -50.67
N GLU A 163 -5.41 -2.74 -51.58
CA GLU A 163 -6.84 -3.01 -51.40
C GLU A 163 -7.19 -4.29 -50.61
N THR A 164 -7.96 -4.08 -49.53
CA THR A 164 -9.31 -4.63 -49.28
C THR A 164 -9.57 -6.14 -49.07
N ALA A 165 -8.57 -7.01 -48.88
CA ALA A 165 -8.85 -8.43 -48.54
C ALA A 165 -8.08 -9.04 -47.35
N ILE A 166 -7.10 -8.35 -46.77
CA ILE A 166 -6.23 -8.89 -45.69
C ILE A 166 -6.62 -8.34 -44.29
N VAL A 167 -7.66 -7.52 -44.19
CA VAL A 167 -7.99 -6.77 -42.95
C VAL A 167 -8.64 -7.66 -41.87
N SER A 168 -9.42 -8.69 -42.22
CA SER A 168 -10.20 -9.46 -41.23
C SER A 168 -9.36 -10.35 -40.32
N THR A 169 -8.25 -10.92 -40.80
CA THR A 169 -7.39 -11.81 -39.99
C THR A 169 -6.58 -11.07 -38.95
N THR A 170 -6.35 -9.76 -39.15
CA THR A 170 -5.51 -8.94 -38.26
C THR A 170 -6.28 -8.49 -37.01
N GLU A 171 -7.57 -8.16 -37.14
CA GLU A 171 -8.40 -7.72 -36.01
C GLU A 171 -8.66 -8.85 -35.00
N GLU A 172 -8.96 -10.05 -35.47
CA GLU A 172 -9.17 -11.22 -34.62
C GLU A 172 -7.89 -11.58 -33.84
N GLN A 173 -6.74 -11.52 -34.49
CA GLN A 173 -5.44 -11.75 -33.85
C GLN A 173 -5.13 -10.69 -32.79
N GLN A 174 -5.42 -9.41 -33.07
CA GLN A 174 -5.25 -8.32 -32.10
C GLN A 174 -6.17 -8.48 -30.89
N LEU A 175 -7.43 -8.86 -31.10
CA LEU A 175 -8.39 -9.11 -30.02
C LEU A 175 -7.95 -10.29 -29.15
N LYS A 176 -7.49 -11.38 -29.78
CA LYS A 176 -6.96 -12.55 -29.08
C LYS A 176 -5.75 -12.20 -28.22
N LEU A 177 -4.81 -11.41 -28.77
CA LEU A 177 -3.63 -10.95 -28.04
C LEU A 177 -4.00 -10.01 -26.87
N LYS A 178 -4.97 -9.12 -27.09
CA LYS A 178 -5.50 -8.23 -26.03
C LYS A 178 -6.10 -9.06 -24.89
N LEU A 179 -6.98 -10.02 -25.22
CA LEU A 179 -7.60 -10.90 -24.23
C LEU A 179 -6.55 -11.74 -23.49
N GLN A 180 -5.54 -12.25 -24.21
CA GLN A 180 -4.42 -12.98 -23.60
C GLN A 180 -3.64 -12.10 -22.63
N ASN A 181 -3.32 -10.86 -23.00
CA ASN A 181 -2.62 -9.92 -22.12
C ASN A 181 -3.43 -9.60 -20.86
N GLU A 182 -4.75 -9.38 -21.01
CA GLU A 182 -5.66 -9.13 -19.90
C GLU A 182 -5.70 -10.32 -18.93
N THR A 183 -5.89 -11.52 -19.46
CA THR A 183 -6.08 -12.76 -18.68
C THR A 183 -4.80 -13.30 -18.06
N GLU A 184 -3.69 -13.32 -18.79
CA GLU A 184 -2.44 -13.92 -18.33
C GLU A 184 -1.61 -12.97 -17.47
N ILE A 185 -1.68 -11.66 -17.72
CA ILE A 185 -0.78 -10.67 -17.11
C ILE A 185 -1.56 -9.62 -16.30
N GLN A 186 -2.44 -8.83 -16.90
CA GLN A 186 -3.07 -7.67 -16.22
C GLN A 186 -3.84 -8.08 -14.98
N LEU A 187 -4.82 -8.98 -15.14
CA LEU A 187 -5.69 -9.38 -14.04
C LEU A 187 -4.90 -10.05 -12.89
N PRO A 188 -4.01 -11.03 -13.13
CA PRO A 188 -3.19 -11.60 -12.06
C PRO A 188 -2.27 -10.59 -11.37
N VAL A 189 -1.67 -9.66 -12.11
CA VAL A 189 -0.78 -8.62 -11.55
C VAL A 189 -1.57 -7.66 -10.66
N LEU A 190 -2.73 -7.16 -11.10
CA LEU A 190 -3.58 -6.28 -10.31
C LEU A 190 -4.10 -6.98 -9.05
N LEU A 191 -4.47 -8.25 -9.16
CA LEU A 191 -4.83 -9.06 -7.99
C LEU A 191 -3.65 -9.19 -7.01
N ASN A 192 -2.44 -9.45 -7.49
CA ASN A 192 -1.25 -9.54 -6.63
C ASN A 192 -0.88 -8.20 -5.99
N LEU A 193 -0.98 -7.08 -6.73
CA LEU A 193 -0.81 -5.72 -6.21
C LEU A 193 -1.79 -5.43 -5.07
N SER A 194 -3.08 -5.74 -5.25
CA SER A 194 -4.09 -5.56 -4.21
C SER A 194 -3.78 -6.36 -2.94
N LEU A 195 -3.18 -7.56 -3.11
CA LEU A 195 -2.81 -8.41 -1.98
C LEU A 195 -1.57 -7.88 -1.26
N CYS A 196 -0.58 -7.34 -1.98
CA CYS A 196 0.57 -6.65 -1.37
C CYS A 196 0.10 -5.44 -0.56
N ALA A 197 -0.77 -4.61 -1.14
CA ALA A 197 -1.34 -3.44 -0.48
C ALA A 197 -2.13 -3.83 0.79
N LEU A 198 -2.94 -4.89 0.73
CA LEU A 198 -3.61 -5.47 1.91
C LEU A 198 -2.64 -5.92 3.01
N LYS A 199 -1.49 -6.50 2.64
CA LYS A 199 -0.46 -6.98 3.59
C LYS A 199 0.28 -5.83 4.28
N ILE A 200 0.43 -4.69 3.61
CA ILE A 200 1.06 -3.47 4.14
C ILE A 200 0.06 -2.63 4.94
N GLY A 201 -1.25 -2.89 4.82
CA GLY A 201 -2.31 -2.10 5.47
C GLY A 201 -2.78 -0.91 4.64
N ALA A 202 -2.34 -0.78 3.39
CA ALA A 202 -2.74 0.28 2.47
C ALA A 202 -4.09 -0.04 1.80
N HIS A 203 -5.18 0.04 2.57
CA HIS A 203 -6.52 -0.39 2.14
C HIS A 203 -7.05 0.41 0.93
N SER A 204 -6.89 1.74 0.92
CA SER A 204 -7.32 2.60 -0.19
C SER A 204 -6.62 2.25 -1.51
N LYS A 205 -5.29 2.00 -1.48
CA LYS A 205 -4.54 1.54 -2.66
C LYS A 205 -5.00 0.17 -3.12
N ALA A 206 -5.28 -0.76 -2.20
CA ALA A 206 -5.81 -2.08 -2.53
C ALA A 206 -7.17 -2.01 -3.25
N GLU A 207 -8.08 -1.15 -2.79
CA GLU A 207 -9.37 -0.93 -3.44
C GLU A 207 -9.20 -0.39 -4.87
N LYS A 208 -8.32 0.61 -5.07
CA LYS A 208 -8.01 1.15 -6.40
C LYS A 208 -7.57 0.05 -7.36
N PHE A 209 -6.60 -0.80 -6.98
CA PHE A 209 -6.16 -1.92 -7.82
C PHE A 209 -7.28 -2.91 -8.16
N LEU A 210 -8.20 -3.16 -7.23
CA LEU A 210 -9.32 -4.06 -7.45
C LEU A 210 -10.41 -3.46 -8.33
N ASN A 211 -10.63 -2.15 -8.25
CA ASN A 211 -11.50 -1.45 -9.18
C ASN A 211 -10.95 -1.53 -10.60
N PHE A 212 -9.65 -1.24 -10.80
CA PHE A 212 -9.01 -1.43 -12.11
C PHE A 212 -9.08 -2.90 -12.59
N ALA A 213 -8.91 -3.87 -11.69
CA ALA A 213 -9.06 -5.28 -12.05
C ALA A 213 -10.46 -5.60 -12.56
N LEU A 214 -11.50 -5.02 -11.96
CA LEU A 214 -12.91 -5.24 -12.33
C LEU A 214 -13.36 -4.44 -13.57
N GLU A 215 -12.63 -3.40 -13.96
CA GLU A 215 -12.83 -2.69 -15.22
C GLU A 215 -12.45 -3.54 -16.44
N LEU A 216 -11.53 -4.50 -16.27
CA LEU A 216 -11.15 -5.47 -17.30
C LEU A 216 -12.30 -6.43 -17.64
N ASP A 217 -12.40 -6.87 -18.89
CA ASP A 217 -13.48 -7.76 -19.32
C ASP A 217 -13.38 -9.14 -18.63
N CYS A 218 -12.16 -9.66 -18.49
CA CYS A 218 -11.91 -10.89 -17.72
C CYS A 218 -12.03 -10.68 -16.19
N GLY A 219 -12.03 -9.44 -15.72
CA GLY A 219 -12.14 -9.09 -14.31
C GLY A 219 -13.57 -9.18 -13.78
N LYS A 220 -14.56 -8.82 -14.61
CA LYS A 220 -15.99 -8.82 -14.26
C LYS A 220 -16.54 -10.19 -13.84
N SER A 221 -15.89 -11.28 -14.26
CA SER A 221 -16.20 -12.65 -13.87
C SER A 221 -15.26 -13.23 -12.80
N SER A 222 -14.35 -12.42 -12.25
CA SER A 222 -13.35 -12.87 -11.28
C SER A 222 -13.87 -12.89 -9.85
N VAL A 223 -14.16 -14.09 -9.34
CA VAL A 223 -14.53 -14.33 -7.93
C VAL A 223 -13.48 -13.73 -6.97
N LYS A 224 -12.19 -13.89 -7.29
CA LYS A 224 -11.08 -13.41 -6.46
C LYS A 224 -11.05 -11.88 -6.36
N ALA A 225 -11.42 -11.16 -7.42
CA ALA A 225 -11.46 -9.70 -7.43
C ALA A 225 -12.55 -9.18 -6.48
N TYR A 226 -13.79 -9.66 -6.64
CA TYR A 226 -14.91 -9.28 -5.78
C TYR A 226 -14.67 -9.66 -4.32
N PHE A 227 -14.21 -10.88 -4.05
CA PHE A 227 -13.91 -11.31 -2.67
C PHE A 227 -12.85 -10.43 -2.00
N ARG A 228 -11.75 -10.12 -2.69
CA ARG A 228 -10.70 -9.25 -2.14
C ARG A 228 -11.21 -7.83 -1.93
N ARG A 229 -12.05 -7.29 -2.83
CA ARG A 229 -12.60 -5.93 -2.69
C ARG A 229 -13.59 -5.85 -1.54
N GLY A 230 -14.45 -6.84 -1.40
CA GLY A 230 -15.35 -6.96 -0.24
C GLY A 230 -14.58 -7.01 1.08
N ARG A 231 -13.46 -7.74 1.12
CA ARG A 231 -12.57 -7.75 2.29
C ARG A 231 -11.92 -6.39 2.56
N VAL A 232 -11.42 -5.69 1.54
CA VAL A 232 -10.85 -4.34 1.69
C VAL A 232 -11.91 -3.38 2.25
N ARG A 233 -13.10 -3.34 1.65
CA ARG A 233 -14.21 -2.49 2.09
C ARG A 233 -14.68 -2.81 3.51
N MET A 234 -14.70 -4.09 3.87
CA MET A 234 -14.97 -4.51 5.25
C MET A 234 -13.94 -3.93 6.24
N LEU A 235 -12.65 -3.92 5.87
CA LEU A 235 -11.58 -3.35 6.70
C LEU A 235 -11.66 -1.82 6.80
N MET A 236 -12.16 -1.15 5.76
CA MET A 236 -12.42 0.30 5.74
C MET A 236 -13.75 0.70 6.41
N GLY A 237 -14.53 -0.26 6.93
CA GLY A 237 -15.83 0.03 7.54
C GLY A 237 -17.00 0.23 6.55
N ASN A 238 -16.75 0.08 5.25
CA ASN A 238 -17.73 0.19 4.16
C ASN A 238 -18.56 -1.11 4.04
N TYR A 239 -19.33 -1.42 5.09
CA TYR A 239 -19.95 -2.74 5.24
C TYR A 239 -21.01 -3.09 4.20
N VAL A 240 -21.80 -2.12 3.74
CA VAL A 240 -22.85 -2.35 2.73
C VAL A 240 -22.23 -2.75 1.40
N SER A 241 -21.24 -1.99 0.93
CA SER A 241 -20.51 -2.30 -0.30
C SER A 241 -19.70 -3.59 -0.19
N ALA A 242 -19.18 -3.90 1.01
CA ALA A 242 -18.51 -5.17 1.28
C ALA A 242 -19.45 -6.37 1.14
N GLU A 243 -20.69 -6.26 1.63
CA GLU A 243 -21.70 -7.33 1.53
C GLU A 243 -22.06 -7.62 0.07
N LEU A 244 -22.32 -6.56 -0.71
CA LEU A 244 -22.60 -6.68 -2.15
C LEU A 244 -21.47 -7.37 -2.91
N ASP A 245 -20.22 -7.04 -2.60
CA ASP A 245 -19.06 -7.69 -3.23
C ASP A 245 -18.93 -9.17 -2.84
N MET A 246 -19.22 -9.53 -1.58
CA MET A 246 -19.21 -10.93 -1.14
C MET A 246 -20.35 -11.74 -1.75
N GLU A 247 -21.53 -11.14 -1.92
CA GLU A 247 -22.68 -11.76 -2.62
C GLU A 247 -22.36 -11.99 -4.08
N LYS A 248 -21.82 -10.98 -4.77
CA LYS A 248 -21.43 -11.14 -6.17
C LYS A 248 -20.37 -12.24 -6.36
N ALA A 249 -19.43 -12.37 -5.42
CA ALA A 249 -18.46 -13.47 -5.45
C ALA A 249 -19.12 -14.85 -5.28
N LEU A 250 -20.16 -14.97 -4.44
CA LEU A 250 -20.94 -16.21 -4.29
C LEU A 250 -21.76 -16.51 -5.53
N ASP A 251 -22.43 -15.50 -6.11
CA ASP A 251 -23.21 -15.65 -7.35
C ASP A 251 -22.34 -16.13 -8.50
N LEU A 252 -21.11 -15.62 -8.62
CA LEU A 252 -20.15 -16.05 -9.64
C LEU A 252 -19.66 -17.49 -9.42
N LEU A 253 -19.59 -17.97 -8.17
CA LEU A 253 -19.29 -19.37 -7.86
C LEU A 253 -20.47 -20.30 -8.15
N GLU A 254 -21.70 -19.83 -7.97
CA GLU A 254 -22.93 -20.62 -8.22
C GLU A 254 -23.31 -20.66 -9.70
N SER A 255 -23.14 -19.54 -10.42
CA SER A 255 -23.32 -19.48 -11.88
C SER A 255 -22.18 -20.14 -12.65
N GLY A 256 -21.00 -20.27 -12.03
CA GLY A 256 -19.80 -20.85 -12.61
C GLY A 256 -19.74 -22.38 -12.53
N GLU A 257 -20.82 -23.08 -12.90
CA GLU A 257 -20.75 -24.51 -13.22
C GLU A 257 -19.61 -24.73 -14.24
N ASP A 258 -18.52 -25.29 -13.73
CA ASP A 258 -17.61 -26.16 -14.46
C ASP A 258 -16.76 -25.59 -15.61
N THR A 259 -16.10 -24.44 -15.43
CA THR A 259 -14.79 -24.27 -16.10
C THR A 259 -13.73 -25.09 -15.36
N THR A 260 -13.74 -26.36 -15.71
CA THR A 260 -12.71 -27.38 -15.53
C THR A 260 -11.40 -26.93 -16.20
N ILE A 261 -10.60 -26.14 -15.48
CA ILE A 261 -9.15 -26.21 -15.67
C ILE A 261 -8.68 -27.40 -14.84
N VAL A 262 -8.54 -28.52 -15.53
CA VAL A 262 -8.08 -29.82 -15.05
C VAL A 262 -6.82 -29.65 -14.21
N GLY A 263 -6.90 -29.82 -12.89
CA GLY A 263 -5.70 -30.04 -12.06
C GLY A 263 -5.67 -29.41 -10.67
N GLU A 264 -6.53 -28.46 -10.32
CA GLU A 264 -6.50 -27.83 -8.99
C GLU A 264 -7.54 -28.44 -8.03
N LYS A 265 -7.06 -28.88 -6.86
CA LYS A 265 -7.83 -29.41 -5.72
C LYS A 265 -8.96 -28.43 -5.28
N PRO A 266 -10.01 -28.92 -4.60
CA PRO A 266 -11.41 -28.54 -4.85
C PRO A 266 -11.80 -27.12 -4.40
N LYS A 267 -12.59 -26.46 -5.27
CA LYS A 267 -13.27 -25.15 -5.09
C LYS A 267 -14.12 -25.01 -3.82
N MET A 268 -14.44 -26.10 -3.12
CA MET A 268 -15.21 -26.06 -1.85
C MET A 268 -14.57 -25.13 -0.80
N ASN A 269 -13.23 -25.02 -0.79
CA ASN A 269 -12.55 -24.15 0.16
C ASN A 269 -12.83 -22.66 -0.10
N GLU A 270 -13.05 -22.22 -1.34
CA GLU A 270 -13.26 -20.80 -1.63
C GLU A 270 -14.65 -20.33 -1.17
N LYS A 271 -15.71 -21.11 -1.46
CA LYS A 271 -17.08 -20.80 -0.99
C LYS A 271 -17.14 -20.72 0.54
N GLU A 272 -16.51 -21.68 1.23
CA GLU A 272 -16.46 -21.68 2.70
C GLU A 272 -15.70 -20.46 3.25
N VAL A 273 -14.57 -20.10 2.64
CA VAL A 273 -13.80 -18.91 3.04
C VAL A 273 -14.63 -17.64 2.85
N ILE A 274 -15.36 -17.49 1.75
CA ILE A 274 -16.23 -16.33 1.50
C ILE A 274 -17.36 -16.28 2.54
N LEU A 275 -18.04 -17.40 2.80
CA LEU A 275 -19.11 -17.48 3.81
C LEU A 275 -18.60 -17.15 5.22
N LYS A 276 -17.38 -17.61 5.56
CA LYS A 276 -16.74 -17.29 6.84
C LYS A 276 -16.43 -15.81 6.98
N GLU A 277 -15.96 -15.15 5.91
CA GLU A 277 -15.76 -13.69 5.91
C GLU A 277 -17.10 -12.93 5.95
N LYS A 278 -18.13 -13.38 5.23
CA LYS A 278 -19.49 -12.80 5.30
C LYS A 278 -20.07 -12.87 6.73
N LEU A 279 -19.85 -13.97 7.44
CA LEU A 279 -20.27 -14.08 8.85
C LEU A 279 -19.50 -13.11 9.76
N LYS A 280 -18.21 -12.86 9.49
CA LYS A 280 -17.45 -11.83 10.22
C LYS A 280 -17.99 -10.43 9.93
N LEU A 281 -18.29 -10.13 8.67
CA LEU A 281 -18.91 -8.88 8.25
C LEU A 281 -20.22 -8.61 9.01
N GLN A 282 -21.13 -9.59 9.08
CA GLN A 282 -22.39 -9.47 9.83
C GLN A 282 -22.17 -9.13 11.32
N ARG A 283 -21.14 -9.71 11.95
CA ARG A 283 -20.79 -9.38 13.34
C ARG A 283 -20.27 -7.94 13.48
N LEU A 284 -19.50 -7.46 12.50
CA LEU A 284 -19.00 -6.08 12.48
C LEU A 284 -20.14 -5.08 12.27
N VAL A 285 -21.06 -5.35 11.34
CA VAL A 285 -22.29 -4.55 11.13
C VAL A 285 -23.08 -4.43 12.42
N GLY A 286 -23.37 -5.55 13.09
CA GLY A 286 -24.11 -5.53 14.35
C GLY A 286 -23.41 -4.77 15.48
N ARG A 287 -22.07 -4.73 15.50
CA ARG A 287 -21.30 -3.90 16.45
C ARG A 287 -21.36 -2.42 16.06
N ALA A 288 -21.19 -2.11 14.79
CA ALA A 288 -21.25 -0.73 14.28
C ALA A 288 -22.62 -0.09 14.54
N GLU A 289 -23.71 -0.83 14.33
CA GLU A 289 -25.07 -0.37 14.64
C GLU A 289 -25.27 -0.11 16.15
N LYS A 290 -24.79 -1.03 17.01
CA LYS A 290 -24.86 -0.84 18.46
C LYS A 290 -24.10 0.42 18.88
N ASN A 291 -22.90 0.62 18.36
CA ASN A 291 -22.08 1.79 18.62
C ASN A 291 -22.79 3.07 18.16
N ARG A 292 -23.35 3.08 16.94
CA ARG A 292 -24.13 4.21 16.41
C ARG A 292 -25.35 4.53 17.28
N ARG A 293 -26.08 3.51 17.76
CA ARG A 293 -27.21 3.69 18.69
C ARG A 293 -26.74 4.28 20.03
N GLN A 294 -25.60 3.84 20.55
CA GLN A 294 -25.03 4.37 21.78
C GLN A 294 -24.59 5.84 21.61
N GLN A 295 -23.89 6.16 20.53
CA GLN A 295 -23.50 7.53 20.19
C GLN A 295 -24.70 8.44 20.02
N LYS A 296 -25.73 8.00 19.28
CA LYS A 296 -26.99 8.75 19.14
C LYS A 296 -27.64 9.03 20.50
N LYS A 297 -27.74 8.04 21.38
CA LYS A 297 -28.29 8.21 22.74
C LYS A 297 -27.44 9.15 23.60
N ALA A 298 -26.10 9.08 23.48
CA ALA A 298 -25.21 10.00 24.18
C ALA A 298 -25.41 11.44 23.70
N MET A 299 -25.50 11.64 22.39
CA MET A 299 -25.79 12.95 21.79
C MET A 299 -27.16 13.49 22.22
N GLU A 300 -28.22 12.67 22.15
CA GLU A 300 -29.54 13.08 22.61
C GLU A 300 -29.57 13.52 24.09
N ARG A 301 -28.73 12.93 24.95
CA ARG A 301 -28.62 13.35 26.36
C ARG A 301 -27.94 14.70 26.53
N LEU A 302 -26.97 15.04 25.67
CA LEU A 302 -26.29 16.33 25.72
C LEU A 302 -27.24 17.47 25.32
N PHE A 303 -28.08 17.25 24.31
CA PHE A 303 -29.01 18.29 23.81
C PHE A 303 -30.34 18.39 24.56
N LYS A 304 -30.75 17.37 25.31
CA LYS A 304 -31.99 17.42 26.10
C LYS A 304 -31.86 18.20 27.42
N SER A 305 -30.72 18.82 27.70
CA SER A 305 -30.40 19.38 29.03
C SER A 305 -31.02 20.74 29.34
N ASP A 306 -31.42 21.54 28.33
CA ASP A 306 -31.59 22.99 28.55
C ASP A 306 -33.04 23.49 28.44
N ASP A 307 -33.96 22.75 27.83
CA ASP A 307 -35.32 23.26 27.56
C ASP A 307 -36.36 22.93 28.65
N ASP A 308 -36.09 21.94 29.51
CA ASP A 308 -37.01 21.55 30.61
C ASP A 308 -36.59 22.13 31.98
N ALA A 309 -35.55 22.96 32.03
CA ALA A 309 -35.29 23.83 33.18
C ALA A 309 -36.27 25.01 33.17
N SER A 310 -37.55 24.71 33.34
CA SER A 310 -38.56 25.72 33.66
C SER A 310 -38.06 26.50 34.87
N PRO A 311 -38.03 27.84 34.84
CA PRO A 311 -37.74 28.64 36.02
C PRO A 311 -38.92 28.49 36.98
N GLN A 312 -38.92 27.42 37.77
CA GLN A 312 -39.71 27.42 39.00
C GLN A 312 -39.12 28.53 39.87
N GLN A 313 -39.88 29.62 39.91
CA GLN A 313 -39.71 30.75 40.80
C GLN A 313 -39.31 30.24 42.19
N SER A 314 -38.05 30.53 42.53
CA SER A 314 -37.54 30.48 43.87
C SER A 314 -38.36 31.42 44.75
N THR A 315 -39.35 30.88 45.46
CA THR A 315 -39.79 31.46 46.71
C THR A 315 -38.75 31.12 47.78
N SER A 316 -37.89 32.10 48.00
CA SER A 316 -37.39 32.60 49.29
C SER A 316 -37.33 31.63 50.49
N ASN A 317 -36.15 31.66 51.13
CA ASN A 317 -35.85 31.39 52.53
C ASN A 317 -35.33 29.98 52.86
N ASN A 318 -34.01 29.80 52.76
CA ASN A 318 -33.27 29.50 53.98
C ASN A 318 -31.77 29.78 53.89
N VAL A 319 -31.31 30.50 54.91
CA VAL A 319 -29.93 30.85 55.22
C VAL A 319 -29.34 29.70 56.03
N HIS A 320 -28.41 28.94 55.46
CA HIS A 320 -27.17 28.54 56.13
C HIS A 320 -26.24 27.84 55.14
N GLY A 321 -24.99 28.32 55.10
CA GLY A 321 -23.95 27.88 54.19
C GLY A 321 -23.44 26.48 54.50
N GLU A 322 -23.32 25.68 53.45
CA GLU A 322 -22.60 24.40 53.40
C GLU A 322 -21.76 24.40 52.11
N PRO A 323 -20.58 23.77 52.12
CA PRO A 323 -19.56 23.94 51.09
C PRO A 323 -19.94 23.28 49.76
N ILE A 324 -19.53 23.95 48.68
CA ILE A 324 -19.81 23.66 47.28
C ILE A 324 -19.35 22.24 46.92
N SER A 325 -20.31 21.32 46.76
CA SER A 325 -20.10 19.97 46.25
C SER A 325 -19.82 20.02 44.75
N THR A 326 -18.61 19.60 44.36
CA THR A 326 -18.12 19.54 42.98
C THR A 326 -18.97 18.57 42.16
N LYS A 327 -19.82 19.11 41.26
CA LYS A 327 -20.63 18.34 40.31
C LYS A 327 -19.74 17.39 39.50
N GLU A 328 -20.03 16.09 39.61
CA GLU A 328 -19.39 15.01 38.87
C GLU A 328 -19.45 15.27 37.36
N VAL A 329 -18.27 15.40 36.75
CA VAL A 329 -18.11 15.44 35.30
C VAL A 329 -18.46 14.05 34.76
N ILE A 330 -19.63 13.92 34.14
CA ILE A 330 -20.09 12.68 33.51
C ILE A 330 -19.17 12.38 32.31
N SER A 331 -18.21 11.46 32.50
CA SER A 331 -17.31 11.01 31.44
C SER A 331 -18.07 10.28 30.33
N LEU A 332 -17.90 10.73 29.07
CA LEU A 332 -18.55 10.19 27.87
C LEU A 332 -18.09 8.79 27.48
N TYR A 333 -17.00 8.30 28.08
CA TYR A 333 -16.53 6.94 27.91
C TYR A 333 -16.54 6.27 29.28
N PRO A 334 -17.35 5.21 29.49
CA PRO A 334 -17.25 4.43 30.71
C PRO A 334 -15.81 3.95 30.81
N GLU A 335 -15.07 4.46 31.80
CA GLU A 335 -13.72 3.99 32.08
C GLU A 335 -13.82 2.48 32.21
N LYS A 336 -13.20 1.78 31.26
CA LYS A 336 -13.13 0.34 31.27
C LYS A 336 -12.36 -0.01 32.54
N LYS A 337 -13.05 -0.43 33.60
CA LYS A 337 -12.46 -0.84 34.88
C LYS A 337 -11.42 -1.91 34.60
N VAL A 338 -10.17 -1.50 34.44
CA VAL A 338 -9.03 -2.41 34.28
C VAL A 338 -8.83 -3.03 35.65
N ALA A 339 -9.00 -4.35 35.75
CA ALA A 339 -8.73 -5.08 36.98
C ALA A 339 -7.31 -4.74 37.47
N PRO A 340 -7.10 -4.46 38.77
CA PRO A 340 -5.80 -4.08 39.30
C PRO A 340 -4.82 -5.22 39.07
N LYS A 341 -3.89 -5.03 38.13
CA LYS A 341 -2.70 -5.89 38.02
C LYS A 341 -1.82 -5.56 39.22
N GLN A 342 -1.59 -6.55 40.06
CA GLN A 342 -0.58 -6.52 41.13
C GLN A 342 0.78 -6.13 40.50
N GLN A 343 1.25 -4.92 40.80
CA GLN A 343 2.60 -4.49 40.50
C GLN A 343 3.52 -5.02 41.59
N HIS A 344 4.46 -5.88 41.20
CA HIS A 344 5.61 -6.21 42.02
C HIS A 344 6.50 -4.98 42.13
N SER A 345 6.69 -4.51 43.37
CA SER A 345 7.60 -3.44 43.74
C SER A 345 9.05 -3.92 43.64
N ASN A 346 9.86 -3.28 42.80
CA ASN A 346 11.30 -3.22 42.97
C ASN A 346 11.70 -1.75 43.13
N ALA A 347 12.08 -1.40 44.35
CA ALA A 347 12.64 -0.11 44.69
C ALA A 347 14.09 -0.04 44.20
N ASN A 348 14.44 0.99 43.45
CA ASN A 348 15.72 1.66 43.65
C ASN A 348 15.66 3.13 43.26
N THR A 349 16.33 3.92 44.08
CA THR A 349 16.20 5.35 44.36
C THR A 349 16.82 6.29 43.33
N GLY A 350 16.23 7.50 43.21
CA GLY A 350 17.02 8.72 43.10
C GLY A 350 16.80 9.62 41.88
N ASN A 351 15.66 10.31 41.82
CA ASN A 351 15.59 11.73 41.42
C ASN A 351 14.15 12.23 41.59
N ALA A 352 13.91 12.92 42.72
CA ALA A 352 12.63 13.55 43.02
C ALA A 352 12.49 14.84 42.20
N LEU A 353 12.10 14.70 40.95
CA LEU A 353 11.39 15.75 40.22
C LEU A 353 9.94 15.68 40.68
N GLU A 354 9.51 16.65 41.48
CA GLU A 354 8.11 16.82 41.88
C GLU A 354 7.22 16.70 40.65
N ALA A 355 6.50 15.58 40.56
CA ALA A 355 5.48 15.37 39.54
C ALA A 355 4.32 16.32 39.87
N CYS A 356 4.44 17.55 39.40
CA CYS A 356 3.41 18.57 39.50
C CYS A 356 2.14 18.00 38.86
N GLN A 357 1.15 17.69 39.70
CA GLN A 357 -0.15 17.22 39.26
C GLN A 357 -0.68 18.24 38.24
N PRO A 358 -0.95 17.84 36.99
CA PRO A 358 -1.37 18.78 35.96
C PRO A 358 -2.61 19.52 36.46
N SER A 359 -2.60 20.85 36.33
CA SER A 359 -3.75 21.65 36.75
C SER A 359 -4.99 21.22 35.98
N CYS A 360 -6.18 21.48 36.54
CA CYS A 360 -7.46 21.16 35.88
C CYS A 360 -7.52 21.65 34.42
N PHE A 361 -6.89 22.80 34.15
CA PHE A 361 -6.75 23.37 32.81
C PHE A 361 -5.80 22.57 31.90
N GLN A 362 -4.66 22.09 32.41
CA GLN A 362 -3.77 21.21 31.65
C GLN A 362 -4.43 19.87 31.33
N TRP A 363 -5.23 19.33 32.25
CA TRP A 363 -5.99 18.11 32.01
C TRP A 363 -7.06 18.31 30.93
N TYR A 364 -7.76 19.44 30.97
CA TYR A 364 -8.72 19.84 29.93
C TYR A 364 -8.07 20.01 28.55
N LEU A 365 -6.92 20.69 28.46
CA LEU A 365 -6.16 20.81 27.21
C LEU A 365 -5.69 19.45 26.68
N HIS A 366 -5.26 18.55 27.56
CA HIS A 366 -4.82 17.21 27.17
C HIS A 366 -6.00 16.34 26.70
N MET A 367 -7.17 16.52 27.30
CA MET A 367 -8.40 15.85 26.89
C MET A 367 -8.91 16.39 25.55
N ILE A 368 -8.93 17.71 25.35
CA ILE A 368 -9.25 18.32 24.04
C ILE A 368 -8.25 17.89 23.00
N GLY A 369 -6.94 17.86 23.30
CA GLY A 369 -5.91 17.39 22.37
C GLY A 369 -6.16 15.94 21.92
N ARG A 370 -6.57 15.05 22.85
CA ARG A 370 -6.94 13.67 22.51
C ARG A 370 -8.25 13.56 21.76
N CYS A 371 -9.26 14.36 22.09
CA CYS A 371 -10.52 14.41 21.36
C CYS A 371 -10.33 14.97 19.96
N ALA A 372 -9.54 16.03 19.81
CA ALA A 372 -9.15 16.61 18.53
C ALA A 372 -8.33 15.60 17.73
N GLN A 373 -7.37 14.90 18.33
CA GLN A 373 -6.63 13.83 17.65
C GLN A 373 -7.56 12.70 17.20
N LYS A 374 -8.53 12.28 18.03
CA LYS A 374 -9.50 11.23 17.65
C LYS A 374 -10.50 11.72 16.60
N LEU A 375 -10.91 12.98 16.64
CA LEU A 375 -11.72 13.60 15.61
C LEU A 375 -10.93 13.74 14.32
N LEU A 376 -9.64 14.09 14.37
CA LEU A 376 -8.74 14.09 13.23
C LEU A 376 -8.44 12.68 12.71
N ASP A 377 -8.45 11.65 13.56
CA ASP A 377 -8.37 10.26 13.09
C ASP A 377 -9.69 9.79 12.43
N ILE A 378 -10.83 10.41 12.79
CA ILE A 378 -12.16 10.07 12.25
C ILE A 378 -12.46 10.87 10.98
N ILE A 379 -12.05 12.15 10.97
CA ILE A 379 -12.23 13.09 9.86
C ILE A 379 -11.07 12.97 8.88
N GLY A 380 -9.86 12.64 9.33
CA GLY A 380 -8.65 12.53 8.52
C GLY A 380 -8.49 11.20 7.76
N GLU A 381 -9.54 10.39 7.68
CA GLU A 381 -9.69 9.38 6.60
C GLU A 381 -10.71 9.83 5.53
N GLU A 382 -11.29 11.03 5.65
CA GLU A 382 -11.94 11.71 4.52
C GLU A 382 -10.89 12.60 3.85
N ASP A 383 -10.74 12.39 2.55
CA ASP A 383 -9.73 12.96 1.67
C ASP A 383 -9.55 14.47 1.91
N HIS A 384 -8.30 14.87 2.19
CA HIS A 384 -7.82 16.23 1.96
C HIS A 384 -7.75 16.49 0.45
N ASP A 385 -8.91 16.49 -0.21
CA ASP A 385 -9.12 17.16 -1.49
C ASP A 385 -9.36 18.66 -1.19
N ASN A 386 -8.32 19.37 -0.74
CA ASN A 386 -8.07 20.74 -1.20
C ASN A 386 -6.70 21.28 -0.74
N ASP A 387 -6.01 21.87 -1.72
CA ASP A 387 -5.01 22.95 -1.61
C ASP A 387 -3.61 22.59 -1.09
N GLY A 388 -2.97 21.66 -1.79
CA GLY A 388 -1.52 21.44 -1.70
C GLY A 388 -1.12 19.99 -1.55
N GLU A 389 -1.86 19.08 -2.19
CA GLU A 389 -1.58 17.65 -2.21
C GLU A 389 -0.13 17.44 -2.65
N LYS A 390 0.72 17.03 -1.70
CA LYS A 390 1.94 16.30 -2.05
C LYS A 390 1.47 14.95 -2.56
N VAL A 391 0.92 14.93 -3.77
CA VAL A 391 0.54 13.70 -4.43
C VAL A 391 1.80 12.87 -4.48
N ASP A 392 1.74 11.68 -3.87
CA ASP A 392 2.81 10.71 -3.97
C ASP A 392 3.15 10.58 -5.47
N PRO A 393 4.37 10.93 -5.91
CA PRO A 393 4.70 10.91 -7.34
C PRO A 393 4.44 9.54 -7.97
N SER A 394 4.50 8.47 -7.17
CA SER A 394 4.13 7.13 -7.61
C SER A 394 2.63 6.98 -7.87
N GLU A 395 1.78 7.65 -7.10
CA GLU A 395 0.32 7.64 -7.26
C GLU A 395 -0.12 8.46 -8.47
N VAL A 396 0.45 9.65 -8.70
CA VAL A 396 0.22 10.42 -9.94
C VAL A 396 0.61 9.59 -11.16
N LEU A 397 1.76 8.92 -11.09
CA LEU A 397 2.28 8.15 -12.23
C LEU A 397 1.43 6.92 -12.49
N VAL A 398 1.03 6.18 -11.44
CA VAL A 398 0.10 5.04 -11.57
C VAL A 398 -1.24 5.50 -12.12
N GLU A 399 -1.78 6.61 -11.60
CA GLU A 399 -3.06 7.13 -12.06
C GLU A 399 -3.00 7.67 -13.49
N GLN A 400 -1.90 8.33 -13.89
CA GLN A 400 -1.65 8.72 -15.27
C GLN A 400 -1.56 7.50 -16.18
N MET A 401 -0.76 6.49 -15.83
CA MET A 401 -0.61 5.26 -16.62
C MET A 401 -1.95 4.51 -16.79
N LEU A 402 -2.81 4.56 -15.78
CA LEU A 402 -4.12 3.87 -15.80
C LEU A 402 -5.20 4.69 -16.51
N LYS A 403 -5.28 6.02 -16.33
CA LYS A 403 -6.24 6.91 -17.01
C LYS A 403 -6.02 6.97 -18.53
N SER A 404 -4.80 6.74 -19.02
CA SER A 404 -4.53 6.62 -20.46
C SER A 404 -5.17 5.39 -21.13
N ASN A 405 -5.61 4.39 -20.35
CA ASN A 405 -6.29 3.20 -20.86
C ASN A 405 -7.82 3.36 -20.94
N THR A 406 -8.46 4.10 -20.03
CA THR A 406 -9.93 4.22 -19.97
C THR A 406 -10.52 5.20 -20.99
N LYS A 407 -9.81 6.30 -21.32
CA LYS A 407 -10.27 7.30 -22.31
C LYS A 407 -10.33 6.80 -23.77
N LYS A 408 -9.99 5.55 -24.06
CA LYS A 408 -9.97 4.98 -25.42
C LYS A 408 -11.10 3.98 -25.71
N ASN A 409 -11.97 3.69 -24.73
CA ASN A 409 -13.11 2.77 -24.88
C ASN A 409 -14.49 3.47 -24.79
N LEU A 410 -14.52 4.81 -24.76
CA LEU A 410 -15.67 5.64 -25.11
C LEU A 410 -15.36 6.32 -26.44
#